data_AF-A0A653LG26-F1
#
_entry.id   AF-A0A653LG26-F1
#
_cell.length_a   1.000
_cell.length_b   1.000
_cell.length_c   1.000
_cell.angle_alpha   90.00
_cell.angle_beta   90.00
_cell.angle_gamma   90.00
#
_symmetry.space_group_name_H-M   'P 1'
#
loop_
_entity.id
_entity.type
_entity.pdbx_description
1 polymer ?
#
loop_
_entity_poly.entity_id
_entity_poly.type
_entity_poly.pdbx_seq_one_letter_code
_entity_poly.pdbx_strand_id
1 'polypeptide(L)'
;MNRAARFRGVVVAALTILFFVVIGVAAFARTGGTSAGERQIGSCTVRTAPEPGAVTTCPEQDLAGVRFATVDLRLADLHGADLRGSDLRDSVLYGADLQGANLRGADLRGVDLYSADLRGADLRDADLGSADLTVADISGAQIDGIDLSKAKLAGLTVTGTPLELADRTLQSPDGKPVTVPIRLDLPRGVSSTSCVRQDVQAPVGTTQVRCRMSTDADRGGRLDQRATITVTGPTP
;
A
#
# COMPACT_ATOMS: atom_id res chain seq x y z
N MET A 1 -42.85 -67.87 -22.36
CA MET A 1 -41.67 -67.33 -21.65
C MET A 1 -41.57 -65.81 -21.86
N ASN A 2 -41.04 -65.07 -20.87
CA ASN A 2 -40.41 -63.74 -20.98
C ASN A 2 -41.21 -62.42 -20.81
N ARG A 3 -42.18 -62.33 -19.88
CA ARG A 3 -42.55 -61.02 -19.28
C ARG A 3 -41.84 -60.72 -17.96
N ALA A 4 -41.63 -61.72 -17.11
CA ALA A 4 -40.92 -61.56 -15.83
C ALA A 4 -39.42 -61.20 -15.97
N ALA A 5 -38.77 -61.68 -17.04
CA ALA A 5 -37.35 -61.40 -17.29
C ALA A 5 -37.09 -59.94 -17.73
N ARG A 6 -38.00 -59.34 -18.51
CA ARG A 6 -37.90 -57.93 -18.92
C ARG A 6 -38.09 -56.98 -17.74
N PHE A 7 -39.02 -57.28 -16.84
CA PHE A 7 -39.28 -56.44 -15.66
C PHE A 7 -38.09 -56.44 -14.68
N ARG A 8 -37.46 -57.60 -14.45
CA ARG A 8 -36.23 -57.69 -13.64
C ARG A 8 -35.07 -56.90 -14.24
N GLY A 9 -34.87 -56.96 -15.56
CA GLY A 9 -33.81 -56.20 -16.24
C GLY A 9 -33.98 -54.68 -16.11
N VAL A 10 -35.22 -54.19 -16.24
CA VAL A 10 -35.54 -52.75 -16.12
C VAL A 10 -35.36 -52.26 -14.68
N VAL A 11 -35.78 -53.04 -13.69
CA VAL A 11 -35.64 -52.67 -12.27
C VAL A 11 -34.17 -52.64 -11.84
N VAL A 12 -33.36 -53.61 -12.29
CA VAL A 12 -31.91 -53.63 -12.01
C VAL A 12 -31.20 -52.44 -12.66
N ALA A 13 -31.54 -52.12 -13.93
CA ALA A 13 -30.97 -50.96 -14.61
C ALA A 13 -31.35 -49.63 -13.95
N ALA A 14 -32.61 -49.48 -13.50
CA ALA A 14 -33.06 -48.29 -12.80
C ALA A 14 -32.37 -48.12 -11.44
N LEU A 15 -32.17 -49.21 -10.69
CA LEU A 15 -31.45 -49.22 -9.42
C LEU A 15 -29.96 -48.89 -9.59
N THR A 16 -29.31 -49.41 -10.63
CA THR A 16 -27.91 -49.07 -10.91
C THR A 16 -27.75 -47.62 -11.33
N ILE A 17 -28.65 -47.08 -12.17
CA ILE A 17 -28.63 -45.66 -12.56
C ILE A 17 -28.84 -44.78 -11.33
N LEU A 18 -29.83 -45.10 -10.49
CA LEU A 18 -30.10 -44.35 -9.27
C LEU A 18 -28.89 -44.39 -8.31
N PHE A 19 -28.22 -45.54 -8.19
CA PHE A 19 -27.03 -45.70 -7.36
C PHE A 19 -25.83 -44.89 -7.90
N PHE A 20 -25.59 -44.88 -9.21
CA PHE A 20 -24.55 -44.03 -9.83
C PHE A 20 -24.88 -42.54 -9.73
N VAL A 21 -26.16 -42.15 -9.83
CA VAL A 21 -26.60 -40.77 -9.63
C VAL A 21 -26.40 -40.35 -8.17
N VAL A 22 -26.79 -41.18 -7.20
CA VAL A 22 -26.60 -40.88 -5.77
C VAL A 22 -25.12 -40.85 -5.39
N ILE A 23 -24.30 -41.77 -5.91
CA ILE A 23 -22.84 -41.72 -5.71
C ILE A 23 -22.23 -40.51 -6.42
N GLY A 24 -22.70 -40.16 -7.62
CA GLY A 24 -22.25 -38.96 -8.34
C GLY A 24 -22.59 -37.69 -7.58
N VAL A 25 -23.82 -37.57 -7.06
CA VAL A 25 -24.26 -36.44 -6.22
C VAL A 25 -23.53 -36.42 -4.88
N ALA A 26 -23.28 -37.58 -4.25
CA ALA A 26 -22.54 -37.67 -2.99
C ALA A 26 -21.03 -37.43 -3.16
N ALA A 27 -20.45 -37.81 -4.31
CA ALA A 27 -19.07 -37.48 -4.68
C ALA A 27 -18.94 -35.98 -4.97
N PHE A 28 -19.91 -35.40 -5.68
CA PHE A 28 -20.00 -33.95 -5.92
C PHE A 28 -20.24 -33.16 -4.63
N ALA A 29 -20.97 -33.71 -3.65
CA ALA A 29 -21.14 -33.10 -2.33
C ALA A 29 -19.92 -33.28 -1.40
N ARG A 30 -19.04 -34.25 -1.67
CA ARG A 30 -17.79 -34.47 -0.90
C ARG A 30 -16.59 -33.74 -1.48
N THR A 31 -16.57 -33.48 -2.78
CA THR A 31 -15.79 -32.40 -3.34
C THR A 31 -16.61 -31.13 -3.16
N GLY A 32 -16.69 -30.63 -1.91
CA GLY A 32 -17.04 -29.24 -1.69
C GLY A 32 -16.11 -28.42 -2.55
N GLY A 33 -16.58 -28.04 -3.73
CA GLY A 33 -15.83 -27.30 -4.71
C GLY A 33 -15.50 -25.98 -4.04
N THR A 34 -14.25 -25.85 -3.60
CA THR A 34 -13.63 -24.54 -3.47
C THR A 34 -13.92 -23.83 -4.78
N SER A 35 -14.64 -22.72 -4.70
CA SER A 35 -14.78 -21.72 -5.76
C SER A 35 -13.48 -21.70 -6.58
N ALA A 36 -13.55 -22.14 -7.83
CA ALA A 36 -12.48 -21.89 -8.78
C ALA A 36 -12.37 -20.37 -8.90
N GLY A 37 -11.48 -19.74 -8.14
CA GLY A 37 -11.42 -18.29 -8.05
C GLY A 37 -10.83 -17.70 -6.78
N GLU A 38 -10.56 -18.46 -5.72
CA GLU A 38 -9.99 -17.93 -4.47
C GLU A 38 -8.79 -18.75 -3.99
N ARG A 39 -7.77 -18.05 -3.47
CA ARG A 39 -6.54 -18.60 -2.90
C ARG A 39 -6.27 -17.93 -1.56
N GLN A 40 -6.17 -18.74 -0.51
CA GLN A 40 -5.73 -18.29 0.80
C GLN A 40 -4.23 -17.99 0.77
N ILE A 41 -3.83 -16.78 1.16
CA ILE A 41 -2.45 -16.31 1.31
C ILE A 41 -2.32 -15.64 2.68
N GLY A 42 -1.72 -16.33 3.65
CA GLY A 42 -1.76 -15.90 5.05
C GLY A 42 -3.19 -15.94 5.59
N SER A 43 -3.62 -14.88 6.29
CA SER A 43 -5.02 -14.68 6.70
C SER A 43 -5.90 -14.09 5.59
N CYS A 44 -5.32 -13.71 4.46
CA CYS A 44 -6.03 -13.07 3.35
C CYS A 44 -6.54 -14.07 2.32
N THR A 45 -7.78 -13.89 1.84
CA THR A 45 -8.33 -14.64 0.70
C THR A 45 -8.21 -13.80 -0.56
N VAL A 46 -7.31 -14.20 -1.45
CA VAL A 46 -7.06 -13.49 -2.71
C VAL A 46 -7.80 -14.16 -3.85
N ARG A 47 -8.48 -13.37 -4.68
CA ARG A 47 -9.16 -13.92 -5.85
C ARG A 47 -8.17 -14.17 -6.99
N THR A 48 -8.08 -15.43 -7.44
CA THR A 48 -7.17 -15.83 -8.53
C THR A 48 -7.74 -15.56 -9.92
N ALA A 49 -9.04 -15.27 -10.01
CA ALA A 49 -9.72 -14.88 -11.24
C ALA A 49 -10.45 -13.55 -11.01
N PRO A 50 -10.01 -12.44 -11.62
CA PRO A 50 -10.68 -11.15 -11.49
C PRO A 50 -12.01 -11.19 -12.24
N GLU A 51 -13.12 -11.34 -11.52
CA GLU A 51 -14.45 -11.03 -12.06
C GLU A 51 -14.66 -9.50 -12.07
N PRO A 52 -15.42 -8.94 -13.02
CA PRO A 52 -15.73 -7.51 -13.01
C PRO A 52 -16.37 -7.10 -11.68
N GLY A 53 -15.71 -6.20 -10.93
CA GLY A 53 -16.18 -5.72 -9.62
C GLY A 53 -15.74 -6.56 -8.41
N ALA A 54 -14.99 -7.65 -8.62
CA ALA A 54 -14.37 -8.41 -7.55
C ALA A 54 -13.15 -7.68 -6.99
N VAL A 55 -13.14 -7.46 -5.68
CA VAL A 55 -12.01 -6.85 -4.95
C VAL A 55 -11.55 -7.80 -3.86
N THR A 56 -10.23 -7.96 -3.72
CA THR A 56 -9.63 -8.66 -2.56
C THR A 56 -9.73 -7.74 -1.34
N THR A 57 -10.33 -8.21 -0.25
CA THR A 57 -10.53 -7.40 0.97
C THR A 57 -9.87 -8.08 2.14
N CYS A 58 -8.76 -7.52 2.61
CA CYS A 58 -7.97 -8.01 3.75
C CYS A 58 -7.49 -6.85 4.66
N PRO A 59 -8.40 -5.99 5.14
CA PRO A 59 -8.04 -4.86 5.98
C PRO A 59 -7.60 -5.32 7.38
N GLU A 60 -6.66 -4.57 7.94
CA GLU A 60 -6.12 -4.74 9.30
C GLU A 60 -5.59 -6.16 9.59
N GLN A 61 -5.30 -6.94 8.54
CA GLN A 61 -4.84 -8.31 8.67
C GLN A 61 -3.33 -8.38 8.96
N ASP A 62 -2.92 -9.39 9.74
CA ASP A 62 -1.51 -9.77 9.86
C ASP A 62 -1.06 -10.58 8.64
N LEU A 63 -0.33 -9.91 7.77
CA LEU A 63 0.25 -10.43 6.53
C LEU A 63 1.78 -10.24 6.51
N ALA A 64 2.39 -10.14 7.69
CA ALA A 64 3.83 -9.93 7.83
C ALA A 64 4.61 -11.13 7.25
N GLY A 65 5.64 -10.85 6.45
CA GLY A 65 6.48 -11.86 5.81
C GLY A 65 5.78 -12.74 4.77
N VAL A 66 4.52 -12.44 4.43
CA VAL A 66 3.74 -13.21 3.46
C VAL A 66 4.26 -12.97 2.04
N ARG A 67 4.15 -14.01 1.19
CA ARG A 67 4.57 -13.93 -0.22
C ARG A 67 3.38 -13.64 -1.13
N PHE A 68 3.34 -12.41 -1.63
CA PHE A 68 2.42 -11.89 -2.64
C PHE A 68 3.11 -11.62 -3.99
N ALA A 69 4.35 -12.07 -4.19
CA ALA A 69 5.04 -11.89 -5.45
C ALA A 69 4.18 -12.36 -6.62
N THR A 70 4.09 -11.53 -7.66
CA THR A 70 3.28 -11.72 -8.88
C THR A 70 1.76 -11.88 -8.68
N VAL A 71 1.24 -11.59 -7.49
CA VAL A 71 -0.20 -11.67 -7.20
C VAL A 71 -0.93 -10.43 -7.74
N ASP A 72 -2.15 -10.66 -8.26
CA ASP A 72 -3.07 -9.60 -8.65
C ASP A 72 -3.89 -9.14 -7.42
N LEU A 73 -3.57 -7.95 -6.92
CA LEU A 73 -4.21 -7.26 -5.81
C LEU A 73 -4.80 -5.92 -6.27
N ARG A 74 -5.21 -5.82 -7.54
CA ARG A 74 -5.81 -4.60 -8.07
C ARG A 74 -7.03 -4.20 -7.28
N LEU A 75 -7.10 -2.91 -6.95
CA LEU A 75 -8.17 -2.31 -6.16
C LEU A 75 -8.35 -2.94 -4.78
N ALA A 76 -7.40 -3.76 -4.31
CA ALA A 76 -7.55 -4.47 -3.04
C ALA A 76 -7.70 -3.49 -1.87
N ASP A 77 -8.56 -3.87 -0.93
CA ASP A 77 -8.67 -3.19 0.35
C ASP A 77 -7.71 -3.84 1.35
N LEU A 78 -6.61 -3.14 1.62
CA LEU A 78 -5.53 -3.52 2.52
C LEU A 78 -5.27 -2.42 3.58
N HIS A 79 -6.27 -1.57 3.86
CA HIS A 79 -6.10 -0.49 4.83
C HIS A 79 -5.70 -1.07 6.20
N GLY A 80 -4.69 -0.44 6.83
CA GLY A 80 -4.16 -0.85 8.13
C GLY A 80 -3.52 -2.24 8.17
N ALA A 81 -3.38 -2.95 7.05
CA ALA A 81 -2.79 -4.29 7.04
C ALA A 81 -1.31 -4.25 7.46
N ASP A 82 -0.87 -5.28 8.21
CA ASP A 82 0.54 -5.47 8.54
C ASP A 82 1.20 -6.29 7.43
N LEU A 83 1.99 -5.63 6.58
CA LEU A 83 2.71 -6.20 5.44
C LEU A 83 4.23 -6.16 5.67
N ARG A 84 4.68 -6.07 6.93
CA ARG A 84 6.11 -5.95 7.27
C ARG A 84 6.91 -7.10 6.69
N GLY A 85 7.99 -6.78 5.97
CA GLY A 85 8.87 -7.79 5.37
C GLY A 85 8.20 -8.73 4.36
N SER A 86 7.00 -8.40 3.88
CA SER A 86 6.32 -9.19 2.85
C SER A 86 7.05 -9.09 1.50
N ASP A 87 6.89 -10.13 0.68
CA ASP A 87 7.43 -10.16 -0.69
C ASP A 87 6.29 -9.82 -1.66
N LEU A 88 6.29 -8.58 -2.17
CA LEU A 88 5.28 -8.01 -3.08
C LEU A 88 5.87 -7.76 -4.48
N ARG A 89 7.02 -8.38 -4.79
CA ARG A 89 7.71 -8.15 -6.06
C ARG A 89 6.86 -8.47 -7.27
N ASP A 90 6.90 -7.56 -8.25
CA ASP A 90 6.18 -7.68 -9.51
C ASP A 90 4.67 -7.95 -9.33
N SER A 91 4.10 -7.63 -8.17
CA SER A 91 2.66 -7.74 -7.90
C SER A 91 1.92 -6.53 -8.47
N VAL A 92 0.60 -6.66 -8.64
CA VAL A 92 -0.23 -5.59 -9.19
C VAL A 92 -1.14 -5.04 -8.09
N LEU A 93 -0.90 -3.80 -7.67
CA LEU A 93 -1.64 -3.07 -6.64
C LEU A 93 -2.26 -1.78 -7.20
N TYR A 94 -2.50 -1.72 -8.51
CA TYR A 94 -3.17 -0.59 -9.16
C TYR A 94 -4.45 -0.22 -8.40
N GLY A 95 -4.51 1.05 -7.96
CA GLY A 95 -5.64 1.61 -7.23
C GLY A 95 -6.00 0.94 -5.89
N ALA A 96 -5.09 0.15 -5.30
CA ALA A 96 -5.33 -0.47 -4.00
C ALA A 96 -5.39 0.57 -2.87
N ASP A 97 -6.17 0.28 -1.83
CA ASP A 97 -6.20 1.04 -0.57
C ASP A 97 -5.19 0.41 0.41
N LEU A 98 -4.12 1.13 0.69
CA LEU A 98 -3.06 0.80 1.64
C LEU A 98 -2.96 1.87 2.75
N GLN A 99 -4.04 2.62 2.99
CA GLN A 99 -4.05 3.67 4.01
C GLN A 99 -3.64 3.11 5.38
N GLY A 100 -2.63 3.71 5.98
CA GLY A 100 -2.09 3.30 7.28
C GLY A 100 -1.45 1.90 7.32
N ALA A 101 -1.27 1.23 6.18
CA ALA A 101 -0.65 -0.09 6.13
C ALA A 101 0.82 -0.04 6.59
N ASN A 102 1.29 -1.13 7.21
CA ASN A 102 2.67 -1.26 7.64
C ASN A 102 3.47 -2.06 6.61
N LEU A 103 4.20 -1.37 5.74
CA LEU A 103 5.03 -1.94 4.67
C LEU A 103 6.52 -1.94 5.04
N ARG A 104 6.86 -1.78 6.33
CA ARG A 104 8.25 -1.64 6.75
C ARG A 104 9.08 -2.85 6.33
N GLY A 105 10.17 -2.60 5.62
CA GLY A 105 11.08 -3.64 5.12
C GLY A 105 10.49 -4.56 4.05
N ALA A 106 9.32 -4.25 3.49
CA ALA A 106 8.72 -5.05 2.41
C ALA A 106 9.54 -4.94 1.11
N ASP A 107 9.52 -6.01 0.31
CA ASP A 107 10.13 -6.05 -1.01
C ASP A 107 9.09 -5.69 -2.06
N LEU A 108 9.13 -4.43 -2.52
CA LEU A 108 8.20 -3.82 -3.47
C LEU A 108 8.86 -3.63 -4.85
N ARG A 109 9.94 -4.35 -5.16
CA ARG A 109 10.63 -4.17 -6.44
C ARG A 109 9.72 -4.52 -7.61
N GLY A 110 9.68 -3.65 -8.62
CA GLY A 110 8.88 -3.83 -9.83
C GLY A 110 7.36 -3.78 -9.62
N VAL A 111 6.88 -3.46 -8.41
CA VAL A 111 5.44 -3.42 -8.11
C VAL A 111 4.72 -2.33 -8.90
N ASP A 112 3.49 -2.60 -9.33
CA ASP A 112 2.59 -1.60 -9.91
C ASP A 112 1.70 -1.00 -8.81
N LEU A 113 2.02 0.21 -8.37
CA LEU A 113 1.26 1.02 -7.39
C LEU A 113 0.58 2.22 -8.08
N TYR A 114 0.32 2.15 -9.38
CA TYR A 114 -0.34 3.24 -10.09
C TYR A 114 -1.67 3.61 -9.40
N SER A 115 -1.84 4.90 -9.08
CA SER A 115 -3.03 5.45 -8.42
C SER A 115 -3.38 4.80 -7.06
N ALA A 116 -2.46 4.09 -6.41
CA ALA A 116 -2.69 3.50 -5.09
C ALA A 116 -2.74 4.58 -3.99
N ASP A 117 -3.52 4.32 -2.94
CA ASP A 117 -3.64 5.17 -1.77
C ASP A 117 -2.77 4.62 -0.62
N LEU A 118 -1.67 5.28 -0.34
CA LEU A 118 -0.68 4.93 0.69
C LEU A 118 -0.66 5.97 1.82
N ARG A 119 -1.74 6.74 2.00
CA ARG A 119 -1.76 7.80 3.01
C ARG A 119 -1.52 7.23 4.40
N GLY A 120 -0.57 7.83 5.13
CA GLY A 120 -0.20 7.40 6.48
C GLY A 120 0.51 6.05 6.59
N ALA A 121 0.87 5.39 5.47
CA ALA A 121 1.55 4.11 5.49
C ALA A 121 3.00 4.20 6.03
N ASP A 122 3.52 3.11 6.59
CA ASP A 122 4.93 3.00 7.00
C ASP A 122 5.74 2.27 5.91
N LEU A 123 6.55 3.00 5.15
CA LEU A 123 7.40 2.48 4.07
C LEU A 123 8.88 2.43 4.45
N ARG A 124 9.23 2.66 5.73
CA ARG A 124 10.63 2.68 6.16
C ARG A 124 11.31 1.36 5.82
N ASP A 125 12.57 1.44 5.39
CA ASP A 125 13.38 0.28 5.01
C ASP A 125 12.82 -0.56 3.83
N ALA A 126 11.73 -0.15 3.15
CA ALA A 126 11.16 -0.89 2.02
C ALA A 126 11.98 -0.72 0.73
N ASP A 127 12.03 -1.76 -0.11
CA ASP A 127 12.72 -1.73 -1.40
C ASP A 127 11.75 -1.43 -2.55
N LEU A 128 11.78 -0.19 -3.05
CA LEU A 128 10.94 0.32 -4.15
C LEU A 128 11.67 0.33 -5.50
N GLY A 129 12.72 -0.48 -5.65
CA GLY A 129 13.50 -0.56 -6.89
C GLY A 129 12.61 -0.83 -8.11
N SER A 130 12.57 0.14 -9.03
CA SER A 130 11.76 0.06 -10.27
C SER A 130 10.24 -0.02 -10.07
N ALA A 131 9.72 0.34 -8.89
CA ALA A 131 8.28 0.46 -8.64
C ALA A 131 7.62 1.57 -9.48
N ASP A 132 6.34 1.39 -9.82
CA ASP A 132 5.51 2.43 -10.46
C ASP A 132 4.59 3.09 -9.43
N LEU A 133 4.94 4.30 -8.99
CA LEU A 133 4.16 5.13 -8.04
C LEU A 133 3.42 6.27 -8.77
N THR A 134 3.19 6.13 -10.07
CA THR A 134 2.54 7.16 -10.88
C THR A 134 1.13 7.44 -10.34
N VAL A 135 0.85 8.71 -10.02
CA VAL A 135 -0.44 9.18 -9.44
C VAL A 135 -0.78 8.57 -8.06
N ALA A 136 0.15 7.89 -7.40
CA ALA A 136 -0.08 7.42 -6.03
C ALA A 136 -0.15 8.60 -5.03
N ASP A 137 -0.79 8.38 -3.87
CA ASP A 137 -0.79 9.34 -2.76
C ASP A 137 -0.09 8.74 -1.53
N ILE A 138 1.06 9.29 -1.14
CA ILE A 138 1.81 8.88 0.06
C ILE A 138 1.74 9.97 1.15
N SER A 139 0.68 10.77 1.19
CA SER A 139 0.55 11.84 2.18
C SER A 139 0.54 11.29 3.62
N GLY A 140 1.39 11.83 4.48
CA GLY A 140 1.57 11.37 5.85
C GLY A 140 2.36 10.07 6.00
N ALA A 141 2.84 9.47 4.90
CA ALA A 141 3.60 8.24 4.96
C ALA A 141 5.00 8.45 5.58
N GLN A 142 5.51 7.41 6.25
CA GLN A 142 6.88 7.38 6.76
C GLN A 142 7.79 6.77 5.68
N ILE A 143 8.72 7.55 5.16
CA ILE A 143 9.57 7.19 4.00
C ILE A 143 11.07 7.30 4.31
N ASP A 144 11.44 7.22 5.58
CA ASP A 144 12.84 7.34 6.00
C ASP A 144 13.69 6.22 5.38
N GLY A 145 14.80 6.61 4.73
CA GLY A 145 15.80 5.66 4.21
C GLY A 145 15.47 4.99 2.88
N ILE A 146 14.35 5.30 2.22
CA ILE A 146 14.00 4.68 0.94
C ILE A 146 14.80 5.26 -0.25
N ASP A 147 15.03 4.44 -1.27
CA ASP A 147 15.64 4.85 -2.54
C ASP A 147 14.60 4.83 -3.67
N LEU A 148 14.24 6.02 -4.15
CA LEU A 148 13.31 6.22 -5.25
C LEU A 148 14.00 6.54 -6.58
N SER A 149 15.33 6.47 -6.66
CA SER A 149 16.10 6.86 -7.87
C SER A 149 15.73 6.09 -9.14
N LYS A 150 15.13 4.91 -8.99
CA LYS A 150 14.69 4.04 -10.10
C LYS A 150 13.17 3.92 -10.22
N ALA A 151 12.41 4.54 -9.31
CA ALA A 151 10.95 4.46 -9.31
C ALA A 151 10.35 5.49 -10.28
N LYS A 152 9.15 5.21 -10.78
CA LYS A 152 8.37 6.19 -11.55
C LYS A 152 7.48 6.99 -10.60
N LEU A 153 7.62 8.31 -10.61
CA LEU A 153 6.98 9.20 -9.62
C LEU A 153 6.06 10.25 -10.27
N ALA A 154 5.66 10.05 -11.53
CA ALA A 154 4.90 11.06 -12.27
C ALA A 154 3.54 11.31 -11.59
N GLY A 155 3.25 12.56 -11.21
CA GLY A 155 2.00 12.90 -10.51
C GLY A 155 1.87 12.33 -9.09
N LEU A 156 2.94 11.77 -8.50
CA LEU A 156 2.97 11.36 -7.09
C LEU A 156 2.59 12.55 -6.19
N THR A 157 1.69 12.30 -5.25
CA THR A 157 1.29 13.28 -4.23
C THR A 157 1.96 12.96 -2.90
N VAL A 158 2.57 13.98 -2.29
CA VAL A 158 3.20 13.88 -0.98
C VAL A 158 2.90 15.15 -0.19
N THR A 159 2.21 15.00 0.93
CA THR A 159 1.99 16.06 1.92
C THR A 159 2.15 15.51 3.32
N GLY A 160 2.57 16.32 4.29
CA GLY A 160 2.60 15.91 5.70
C GLY A 160 3.50 14.73 6.05
N THR A 161 4.49 14.36 5.23
CA THR A 161 5.52 13.40 5.66
C THR A 161 6.39 14.06 6.74
N PRO A 162 6.93 13.29 7.69
CA PRO A 162 7.71 13.86 8.79
C PRO A 162 8.90 14.66 8.27
N LEU A 163 8.95 15.94 8.61
CA LEU A 163 10.17 16.74 8.57
C LEU A 163 10.95 16.47 9.85
N GLU A 164 12.28 16.42 9.81
CA GLU A 164 13.08 16.54 11.04
C GLU A 164 12.68 17.81 11.82
N LEU A 165 12.28 18.85 11.08
CA LEU A 165 11.63 20.06 11.58
C LEU A 165 10.10 19.87 11.67
N ALA A 166 9.63 19.01 12.57
CA ALA A 166 8.23 19.06 13.03
C ALA A 166 7.92 20.44 13.63
N ASP A 167 6.65 20.78 13.88
CA ASP A 167 6.29 22.04 14.53
C ASP A 167 7.11 22.24 15.83
N ARG A 168 7.81 23.39 15.96
CA ARG A 168 8.72 23.65 17.09
C ARG A 168 8.41 24.96 17.78
N THR A 169 8.67 24.98 19.09
CA THR A 169 8.72 26.20 19.89
C THR A 169 10.15 26.44 20.38
N LEU A 170 10.70 27.63 20.12
CA LEU A 170 12.03 28.05 20.52
C LEU A 170 11.94 29.27 21.44
N GLN A 171 12.87 29.40 22.38
CA GLN A 171 12.98 30.60 23.23
C GLN A 171 14.09 31.51 22.72
N SER A 172 13.79 32.79 22.54
CA SER A 172 14.77 33.85 22.28
C SER A 172 15.06 34.59 23.59
N PRO A 173 16.26 34.42 24.20
CA PRO A 173 16.58 35.05 25.48
C PRO A 173 16.69 36.58 25.39
N ASP A 174 17.10 37.09 24.23
CA ASP A 174 17.37 38.52 24.00
C ASP A 174 16.31 39.18 23.11
N GLY A 175 15.22 38.47 22.81
CA GLY A 175 14.13 38.95 21.95
C GLY A 175 14.51 39.10 20.47
N LYS A 176 15.70 38.67 20.06
CA LYS A 176 16.15 38.73 18.66
C LYS A 176 15.67 37.53 17.84
N PRO A 177 15.67 37.63 16.49
CA PRO A 177 15.38 36.51 15.62
C PRO A 177 16.32 35.32 15.88
N VAL A 178 15.76 34.12 15.90
CA VAL A 178 16.51 32.87 16.04
C VAL A 178 16.74 32.30 14.65
N THR A 179 17.99 31.93 14.35
CA THR A 179 18.32 31.24 13.11
C THR A 179 18.02 29.75 13.26
N VAL A 180 17.13 29.23 12.43
CA VAL A 180 16.71 27.82 12.46
C VAL A 180 17.18 27.15 11.17
N PRO A 181 18.13 26.19 11.24
CA PRO A 181 18.54 25.44 10.07
C PRO A 181 17.44 24.46 9.66
N ILE A 182 16.96 24.57 8.42
CA ILE A 182 16.05 23.59 7.83
C ILE A 182 16.89 22.48 7.20
N ARG A 183 16.78 21.29 7.78
CA ARG A 183 17.26 20.05 7.17
C ARG A 183 16.04 19.25 6.75
N LEU A 184 15.95 19.05 5.45
CA LEU A 184 14.93 18.23 4.83
C LEU A 184 15.65 16.99 4.31
N ASP A 185 15.53 15.89 5.03
CA ASP A 185 16.06 14.60 4.59
C ASP A 185 15.11 14.01 3.55
N LEU A 186 15.43 14.25 2.29
CA LEU A 186 14.72 13.64 1.18
C LEU A 186 15.25 12.25 0.90
N PRO A 187 14.37 11.29 0.57
CA PRO A 187 14.82 10.03 0.03
C PRO A 187 15.58 10.28 -1.27
N ARG A 188 16.52 9.37 -1.58
CA ARG A 188 17.27 9.46 -2.83
C ARG A 188 16.32 9.40 -4.02
N GLY A 189 16.55 10.22 -5.03
CA GLY A 189 15.66 10.34 -6.20
C GLY A 189 14.58 11.41 -6.09
N VAL A 190 14.47 12.10 -4.94
CA VAL A 190 13.63 13.30 -4.77
C VAL A 190 14.53 14.51 -4.50
N SER A 191 14.36 15.58 -5.29
CA SER A 191 15.14 16.81 -5.15
C SER A 191 14.25 17.98 -4.70
N SER A 192 14.77 18.85 -3.83
CA SER A 192 14.11 20.13 -3.52
C SER A 192 15.08 21.26 -3.76
N THR A 193 14.65 22.22 -4.57
CA THR A 193 15.35 23.49 -4.78
C THR A 193 15.05 24.51 -3.68
N SER A 194 14.01 24.30 -2.87
CA SER A 194 13.51 25.28 -1.89
C SER A 194 13.89 24.99 -0.44
N CYS A 195 14.24 23.76 -0.06
CA CYS A 195 14.42 23.41 1.37
C CYS A 195 15.66 22.58 1.71
N VAL A 196 16.53 22.29 0.75
CA VAL A 196 17.82 21.65 1.05
C VAL A 196 18.79 22.74 1.50
N ARG A 197 19.19 22.72 2.79
CA ARG A 197 20.20 23.61 3.40
C ARG A 197 19.81 25.09 3.43
N GLN A 198 18.62 25.40 3.92
CA GLN A 198 18.18 26.78 4.14
C GLN A 198 18.18 27.15 5.63
N ASP A 199 18.77 28.28 5.97
CA ASP A 199 18.62 28.90 7.29
C ASP A 199 17.44 29.88 7.27
N VAL A 200 16.49 29.71 8.19
CA VAL A 200 15.36 30.63 8.36
C VAL A 200 15.59 31.51 9.58
N GLN A 201 15.52 32.83 9.37
CA GLN A 201 15.46 33.81 10.46
C GLN A 201 14.03 33.88 10.98
N ALA A 202 13.77 33.32 12.17
CA ALA A 202 12.45 33.32 12.79
C ALA A 202 12.39 34.43 13.87
N PRO A 203 11.64 35.54 13.65
CA PRO A 203 11.40 36.54 14.68
C PRO A 203 10.49 35.98 15.79
N VAL A 204 10.45 36.67 16.95
CA VAL A 204 9.48 36.39 18.02
C VAL A 204 8.06 36.43 17.45
N GLY A 205 7.30 35.37 17.65
CA GLY A 205 6.01 35.13 17.01
C GLY A 205 5.99 33.82 16.23
N THR A 206 5.13 33.75 15.21
CA THR A 206 4.94 32.54 14.40
C THR A 206 5.46 32.77 12.99
N THR A 207 6.34 31.87 12.53
CA THR A 207 6.90 31.85 11.18
C THR A 207 6.47 30.56 10.48
N GLN A 208 5.86 30.67 9.29
CA GLN A 208 5.53 29.52 8.46
C GLN A 208 6.62 29.26 7.42
N VAL A 209 7.09 28.02 7.36
CA VAL A 209 8.03 27.55 6.35
C VAL A 209 7.26 26.74 5.32
N ARG A 210 7.49 27.03 4.02
CA ARG A 210 6.94 26.25 2.90
C ARG A 210 8.06 25.68 2.05
N CYS A 211 8.05 24.37 1.90
CA CYS A 211 8.98 23.63 1.07
C CYS A 211 8.29 23.12 -0.17
N ARG A 212 8.65 23.68 -1.33
CA ARG A 212 8.29 23.07 -2.62
C ARG A 212 9.43 22.18 -3.09
N MET A 213 9.08 21.03 -3.62
CA MET A 213 10.05 20.11 -4.19
C MET A 213 9.55 19.59 -5.54
N SER A 214 10.49 19.16 -6.36
CA SER A 214 10.22 18.59 -7.67
C SER A 214 10.88 17.23 -7.73
N THR A 215 10.16 16.21 -8.17
CA THR A 215 10.82 14.97 -8.55
C THR A 215 11.58 15.20 -9.85
N ASP A 216 12.81 14.69 -9.96
CA ASP A 216 13.64 14.80 -11.18
C ASP A 216 13.10 13.97 -12.37
N ALA A 217 11.99 13.25 -12.20
CA ALA A 217 11.26 12.69 -13.32
C ALA A 217 10.62 13.84 -14.11
N ASP A 218 10.88 13.91 -15.42
CA ASP A 218 10.43 14.90 -16.43
C ASP A 218 8.90 15.21 -16.48
N ARG A 219 8.11 14.75 -15.51
CA ARG A 219 6.66 14.88 -15.41
C ARG A 219 6.19 15.14 -13.96
N GLY A 220 6.48 16.34 -13.46
CA GLY A 220 5.53 17.11 -12.63
C GLY A 220 4.93 16.48 -11.36
N GLY A 221 5.73 15.81 -10.54
CA GLY A 221 5.34 15.56 -9.14
C GLY A 221 5.29 16.88 -8.36
N ARG A 222 4.22 17.12 -7.57
CA ARG A 222 4.10 18.31 -6.71
C ARG A 222 4.22 17.89 -5.26
N LEU A 223 5.29 18.36 -4.63
CA LEU A 223 5.59 18.13 -3.22
C LEU A 223 5.45 19.49 -2.52
N ASP A 224 4.45 19.63 -1.62
CA ASP A 224 4.28 20.83 -0.77
C ASP A 224 4.33 20.39 0.68
N GLN A 225 5.28 20.94 1.43
CA GLN A 225 5.37 20.74 2.87
C GLN A 225 5.36 22.05 3.62
N ARG A 226 4.79 21.99 4.84
CA ARG A 226 4.62 23.13 5.72
C ARG A 226 5.08 22.76 7.11
N ALA A 227 5.82 23.67 7.74
CA ALA A 227 6.19 23.59 9.15
C ALA A 227 5.94 24.94 9.82
N THR A 228 5.57 24.91 11.09
CA THR A 228 5.37 26.10 11.92
C THR A 228 6.51 26.22 12.93
N ILE A 229 7.19 27.38 12.92
CA ILE A 229 8.20 27.73 13.92
C ILE A 229 7.60 28.83 14.80
N THR A 230 7.44 28.55 16.09
CA THR A 230 7.04 29.55 17.09
C THR A 230 8.26 29.96 17.90
N VAL A 231 8.59 31.25 17.92
CA VAL A 231 9.65 31.79 18.78
C VAL A 231 9.01 32.62 19.88
N THR A 232 9.22 32.26 21.14
CA THR A 232 8.78 33.04 22.29
C THR A 232 9.90 33.94 22.78
N GLY A 233 9.61 35.21 23.05
CA GLY A 233 10.55 36.17 23.64
C GLY A 233 10.52 36.15 25.17
N PRO A 234 11.37 36.98 25.82
CA PRO A 234 11.28 37.19 27.26
C PRO A 234 9.89 37.70 27.62
N THR A 235 9.29 37.09 28.64
CA THR A 235 8.03 37.56 29.22
C THR A 235 8.29 38.94 29.85
N PRO A 236 7.43 39.95 29.60
CA PRO A 236 7.58 41.26 30.21
C PRO A 236 7.46 41.22 31.74
#